data_AF-A0A920SLR8-F1
#
_entry.id   AF-A0A920SLR8-F1
#
_cell.length_a   1.000
_cell.length_b   1.000
_cell.length_c   1.000
_cell.angle_alpha   90.00
_cell.angle_beta   90.00
_cell.angle_gamma   90.00
#
_symmetry.space_group_name_H-M   'P 1'
#
loop_
_entity.id
_entity.type
_entity.pdbx_description
1 polymer ?
#
loop_
_entity_poly.entity_id
_entity_poly.type
_entity_poly.pdbx_seq_one_letter_code
_entity_poly.pdbx_strand_id
1 'polypeptide(L)' 'MINLKGKVAIVTGGASGIGRACVLRMVEAGATVHFGDIDEVGGLRQCLWGRLVRPPFTRLM' A
#
# COMPACT_ATOMS: atom_id res chain seq x y z
N MET A 1 6.78 -14.82 -12.65
CA MET A 1 6.28 -13.87 -11.63
C MET A 1 6.57 -12.45 -12.11
N ILE A 2 5.70 -11.48 -11.84
CA ILE A 2 5.84 -10.08 -12.30
C ILE A 2 6.97 -9.37 -11.52
N ASN A 3 7.77 -8.55 -12.20
CA ASN A 3 8.82 -7.70 -11.61
C ASN A 3 8.42 -6.23 -11.73
N LEU A 4 8.24 -5.55 -10.59
CA LEU A 4 7.87 -4.13 -10.51
C LEU A 4 8.96 -3.29 -9.84
N LYS A 5 10.19 -3.78 -9.78
CA LYS A 5 11.31 -3.07 -9.15
C LYS A 5 11.47 -1.66 -9.73
N GLY A 6 11.45 -0.67 -8.84
CA GLY A 6 11.61 0.75 -9.21
C GLY A 6 10.35 1.39 -9.82
N LYS A 7 9.21 0.70 -9.84
CA LYS A 7 7.91 1.26 -10.22
C LYS A 7 7.17 1.79 -9.01
N VAL A 8 6.29 2.76 -9.24
CA VAL A 8 5.35 3.28 -8.24
C VAL A 8 3.93 2.84 -8.62
N ALA A 9 3.16 2.36 -7.65
CA ALA A 9 1.76 1.97 -7.85
C ALA A 9 0.86 2.68 -6.83
N ILE A 10 -0.37 3.00 -7.26
CA ILE A 10 -1.42 3.55 -6.42
C ILE A 10 -2.57 2.54 -6.35
N VAL A 11 -3.06 2.25 -5.14
CA VAL A 11 -4.18 1.34 -4.91
C VAL A 11 -5.28 2.05 -4.11
N THR A 12 -6.51 2.03 -4.61
CA THR A 12 -7.69 2.46 -3.86
C THR A 12 -8.34 1.26 -3.16
N GLY A 13 -8.95 1.47 -2.00
CA GLY A 13 -9.49 0.37 -1.18
C GLY A 13 -8.41 -0.55 -0.59
N GLY A 14 -7.21 -0.01 -0.36
CA GLY A 14 -6.03 -0.81 0.00
C GLY A 14 -5.98 -1.31 1.45
N ALA A 15 -6.94 -0.92 2.31
CA ALA A 15 -6.92 -1.31 3.72
C ALA A 15 -7.36 -2.77 3.94
N SER A 16 -8.16 -3.34 3.04
CA SER A 16 -8.78 -4.66 3.25
C SER A 16 -8.99 -5.43 1.94
N GLY A 17 -9.47 -6.68 2.08
CA GLY A 17 -9.90 -7.52 0.97
C GLY A 17 -8.89 -7.63 -0.18
N ILE A 18 -9.38 -7.47 -1.41
CA ILE A 18 -8.57 -7.56 -2.63
C ILE A 18 -7.57 -6.41 -2.73
N GLY A 19 -7.95 -5.19 -2.35
CA GLY A 19 -7.05 -4.04 -2.42
C GLY A 19 -5.80 -4.26 -1.55
N ARG A 20 -5.97 -4.77 -0.34
CA ARG A 20 -4.85 -5.19 0.53
C ARG A 20 -3.98 -6.28 -0.12
N ALA A 21 -4.60 -7.29 -0.72
CA ALA A 21 -3.85 -8.36 -1.39
C ALA A 21 -3.04 -7.81 -2.58
N CYS A 22 -3.59 -6.87 -3.36
CA CYS A 22 -2.90 -6.18 -4.43
C CYS A 22 -1.70 -5.37 -3.90
N VAL A 23 -1.88 -4.60 -2.84
CA VAL A 23 -0.78 -3.85 -2.19
C VAL A 23 0.36 -4.79 -1.83
N LEU A 24 0.07 -5.88 -1.11
CA LEU A 24 1.08 -6.85 -0.70
C LEU A 24 1.82 -7.49 -1.88
N ARG A 25 1.10 -7.90 -2.93
CA ARG A 25 1.71 -8.52 -4.11
C ARG A 25 2.58 -7.56 -4.92
N MET A 26 2.17 -6.30 -5.05
CA MET A 26 2.96 -5.29 -5.76
C MET A 26 4.23 -4.93 -4.99
N VAL A 27 4.11 -4.85 -3.67
CA VAL A 27 5.19 -4.67 -2.71
C VAL A 27 6.21 -5.82 -2.80
N GLU A 28 5.75 -7.08 -2.77
CA GLU A 28 6.58 -8.27 -2.94
C GLU A 28 7.29 -8.29 -4.30
N ALA A 29 6.65 -7.76 -5.35
CA ALA A 29 7.24 -7.59 -6.68
C ALA A 29 8.25 -6.43 -6.78
N GLY A 30 8.50 -5.69 -5.69
CA GLY A 30 9.50 -4.63 -5.61
C GLY A 30 8.99 -3.23 -5.98
N ALA A 31 7.68 -3.03 -6.08
CA ALA A 31 7.10 -1.71 -6.30
C ALA A 31 7.13 -0.87 -5.00
N THR A 32 7.22 0.45 -5.17
CA THR A 32 6.77 1.38 -4.12
C THR A 32 5.26 1.56 -4.25
N VAL A 33 4.50 1.21 -3.22
CA VAL A 33 3.04 1.27 -3.27
C VAL A 33 2.51 2.32 -2.31
N HIS A 34 1.66 3.19 -2.82
CA HIS A 34 0.80 4.08 -2.05
C HIS A 34 -0.63 3.57 -2.14
N PHE A 35 -1.37 3.62 -1.04
CA PHE A 35 -2.78 3.26 -1.07
C PHE A 35 -3.64 4.22 -0.26
N GLY A 36 -4.90 4.33 -0.66
CA GLY A 36 -5.93 5.09 0.05
C GLY A 36 -7.13 4.20 0.32
N ASP A 37 -7.82 4.48 1.41
CA ASP A 37 -9.06 3.81 1.81
C ASP A 37 -9.92 4.80 2.60
N ILE A 38 -11.24 4.57 2.63
CA ILE A 38 -12.17 5.31 3.46
C ILE A 38 -12.10 4.84 4.92
N ASP A 39 -11.75 3.58 5.17
CA ASP A 39 -11.46 3.08 6.51
C ASP A 39 -10.07 3.54 6.94
N GLU A 40 -9.99 4.71 7.56
CA GLU A 40 -8.74 5.28 8.07
C GLU A 40 -8.06 4.36 9.09
N VAL A 41 -8.85 3.70 9.96
CA VAL A 41 -8.29 2.82 10.99
C VAL A 41 -7.73 1.55 10.36
N GLY A 42 -8.45 0.96 9.40
CA GLY A 42 -7.96 -0.13 8.57
C GLY A 42 -6.70 0.25 7.80
N GLY A 43 -6.68 1.44 7.21
CA GLY A 43 -5.52 1.98 6.49
C GLY A 43 -4.30 2.13 7.37
N LEU A 44 -4.47 2.68 8.58
CA LEU A 44 -3.38 2.81 9.56
C LEU A 44 -2.84 1.44 9.98
N ARG A 45 -3.69 0.46 10.27
CA ARG A 45 -3.26 -0.92 10.57
C ARG A 45 -2.45 -1.53 9.43
N GLN A 46 -2.84 -1.28 8.19
CA GLN A 46 -2.14 -1.77 7.01
C GLN A 46 -0.80 -1.06 6.78
N CYS A 47 -0.66 0.20 7.21
CA CYS A 47 0.62 0.94 7.16
C CYS A 47 1.65 0.45 8.19
N LEU A 48 1.20 -0.20 9.25
CA LEU A 48 2.06 -0.77 10.31
C LEU A 48 2.70 -2.07 9.83
N TRP A 49 3.62 -2.01 8.86
CA TRP A 49 4.57 -3.10 8.63
C TRP A 49 5.94 -2.57 8.18
N GLY A 50 6.97 -2.91 8.97
CA GLY A 50 8.29 -2.27 9.05
C GLY A 50 9.23 -2.34 7.85
N ARG A 51 8.74 -2.34 6.60
CA ARG A 51 9.63 -2.14 5.45
C ARG A 51 9.00 -1.69 4.13
N LEU A 52 7.68 -1.72 3.96
CA LEU A 52 7.15 -1.94 2.61
C LEU A 52 5.95 -1.08 2.18
N VAL A 53 5.25 -0.40 3.09
CA VAL A 53 4.20 0.54 2.70
C VAL A 53 4.55 1.91 3.26
N ARG A 54 4.91 2.84 2.36
CA ARG A 54 5.13 4.22 2.79
C ARG A 54 3.78 4.77 3.23
N PRO A 55 3.71 5.45 4.40
CA PRO A 55 2.45 5.96 4.91
C PRO A 55 1.78 6.82 3.84
N PRO A 56 0.43 6.85 3.80
CA PRO A 56 -0.31 7.72 2.91
C PRO A 56 0.10 9.18 3.16
N PHE A 57 -0.21 10.04 2.20
CA PHE A 57 0.03 11.49 2.16
C PHE A 57 -0.50 12.29 3.38
N THR A 58 -0.95 11.65 4.45
CA THR A 58 -1.60 12.26 5.63
C THR A 58 -0.66 12.96 6.61
N ARG A 59 0.61 13.23 6.26
CA ARG A 59 1.53 14.09 7.05
C ARG A 59 1.93 15.39 6.35
N LEU A 60 1.13 15.85 5.40
CA LEU A 60 1.14 17.23 4.90
C LEU A 60 0.01 18.04 5.54
N MET A 61 0.06 18.17 6.88
CA MET A 61 -0.46 19.30 7.65
C MET A 61 0.07 19.20 9.09
#